data_AF-A0A6L3XEW6-F1
#
_entry.id   AF-A0A6L3XEW6-F1
#
_cell.length_a   1.000
_cell.length_b   1.000
_cell.length_c   1.000
_cell.angle_alpha   90.00
_cell.angle_beta   90.00
_cell.angle_gamma   90.00
#
_symmetry.space_group_name_H-M   'P 1'
#
loop_
_entity.id
_entity.type
_entity.pdbx_description
1 polymer ?
#
loop_
_entity_poly.entity_id
_entity_poly.type
_entity_poly.pdbx_seq_one_letter_code
_entity_poly.pdbx_strand_id
1 'polypeptide(L)'
;MKYVGAHGSAAGGLANAAIRAAEIEATAFALFTKNQRQWRAAALTAEVIDDFKAACEKYHYGPGQILPHDSYLINLGHPVAEALEKSREAFLDEVQRCEQLGLTLLNFHPGRHRMRIDEDAGVAR
;
A
#
# COMPACT_ATOMS: atom_id res chain seq x y z
N MET A 1 22.03 4.35 8.69
CA MET A 1 20.96 4.70 9.66
C MET A 1 19.91 3.60 9.62
N LYS A 2 19.26 3.25 10.74
CA LYS A 2 18.08 2.37 10.72
C LYS A 2 16.82 3.24 10.76
N TYR A 3 15.76 2.80 10.07
CA TYR A 3 14.46 3.43 10.13
C TYR A 3 13.47 2.52 10.86
N VAL A 4 12.75 3.07 11.83
CA VAL A 4 11.86 2.34 12.74
C VAL A 4 10.57 3.11 12.92
N GLY A 5 9.45 2.40 12.90
CA GLY A 5 8.15 2.93 13.26
C GLY A 5 7.07 1.85 13.15
N ALA A 6 5.84 2.26 12.88
CA ALA A 6 4.67 1.39 12.91
C ALA A 6 3.83 1.51 11.63
N HIS A 7 2.91 0.56 11.45
CA HIS A 7 1.83 0.71 10.49
C HIS A 7 0.78 1.68 11.04
N GLY A 8 0.81 2.92 10.59
CA GLY A 8 -0.06 4.00 11.03
C GLY A 8 -1.44 3.95 10.38
N SER A 9 -2.46 4.43 11.11
CA SER A 9 -3.78 4.67 10.54
C SER A 9 -3.75 5.88 9.61
N ALA A 10 -4.41 5.78 8.45
CA ALA A 10 -4.68 6.90 7.53
C ALA A 10 -6.12 7.43 7.67
N ALA A 11 -6.82 7.10 8.76
CA ALA A 11 -8.17 7.60 9.01
C ALA A 11 -8.18 9.14 9.04
N GLY A 12 -9.14 9.74 8.34
CA GLY A 12 -9.24 11.19 8.16
C GLY A 12 -8.33 11.78 7.09
N GLY A 13 -7.58 10.96 6.33
CA GLY A 13 -6.71 11.40 5.24
C GLY A 13 -5.31 10.79 5.30
N LEU A 14 -4.66 10.63 4.14
CA LEU A 14 -3.34 9.99 4.04
C LEU A 14 -2.26 10.76 4.81
N ALA A 15 -2.31 12.09 4.79
CA ALA A 15 -1.39 12.96 5.54
C ALA A 15 -1.34 12.63 7.05
N ASN A 16 -2.45 12.17 7.62
CA ASN A 16 -2.51 11.80 9.03
C ASN A 16 -1.62 10.59 9.37
N ALA A 17 -1.27 9.74 8.40
CA ALA A 17 -0.33 8.65 8.65
C ALA A 17 1.07 9.19 8.98
N ALA A 18 1.54 10.21 8.23
CA ALA A 18 2.81 10.87 8.50
C ALA A 18 2.79 11.66 9.82
N ILE A 19 1.69 12.37 10.10
CA ILE A 19 1.49 13.10 11.36
C ILE A 19 1.57 12.14 12.56
N ARG A 20 0.81 11.04 12.53
CA ARG A 20 0.79 10.04 13.61
C ARG A 20 2.14 9.33 13.77
N ALA A 21 2.86 9.10 12.67
CA ALA A 21 4.22 8.57 12.75
C ALA A 21 5.14 9.55 13.49
N ALA A 22 5.04 10.85 13.21
CA ALA A 22 5.83 11.87 13.89
C ALA A 22 5.47 12.02 15.38
N GLU A 23 4.19 11.87 15.75
CA GLU A 23 3.72 11.89 17.16
C GLU A 23 4.38 10.81 18.02
N ILE A 24 4.80 9.69 17.42
CA ILE A 24 5.51 8.60 18.10
C ILE A 24 7.02 8.61 17.84
N GLU A 25 7.55 9.72 17.32
CA GLU A 25 8.98 9.90 17.00
C GLU A 25 9.52 8.83 16.01
N ALA A 26 8.66 8.31 15.14
CA ALA A 26 9.06 7.34 14.15
C ALA A 26 10.03 7.93 13.11
N THR A 27 10.86 7.07 12.55
CA THR A 27 11.79 7.41 11.45
C THR A 27 11.42 6.68 10.14
N ALA A 28 10.40 5.83 10.18
CA ALA A 28 9.71 5.21 9.05
C ALA A 28 8.26 4.90 9.42
N PHE A 29 7.38 4.68 8.44
CA PHE A 29 6.04 4.19 8.70
C PHE A 29 5.47 3.36 7.55
N ALA A 30 4.42 2.61 7.85
CA ALA A 30 3.60 1.91 6.86
C ALA A 30 2.16 2.44 6.89
N LEU A 31 1.44 2.28 5.79
CA LEU A 31 0.03 2.67 5.67
C LEU A 31 -0.67 1.87 4.57
N PHE A 32 -2.01 1.85 4.62
CA PHE A 32 -2.81 1.53 3.44
C PHE A 32 -3.08 2.82 2.65
N THR A 33 -2.93 2.78 1.33
CA THR A 33 -3.23 3.95 0.46
C THR A 33 -4.71 4.11 0.15
N LYS A 34 -5.51 3.07 0.42
CA LYS A 34 -6.98 3.02 0.24
C LYS A 34 -7.62 2.09 1.28
N ASN A 35 -8.95 2.05 1.30
CA ASN A 35 -9.68 1.12 2.14
C ASN A 35 -9.44 -0.33 1.70
N GLN A 36 -8.75 -1.09 2.54
CA GLN A 36 -8.35 -2.47 2.27
C GLN A 36 -9.52 -3.47 2.18
N ARG A 37 -10.75 -3.06 2.50
CA ARG A 37 -11.98 -3.87 2.39
C ARG A 37 -12.70 -3.71 1.06
N GLN A 38 -12.22 -2.84 0.17
CA GLN A 38 -12.87 -2.53 -1.10
C GLN A 38 -11.93 -2.82 -2.27
N TRP A 39 -12.49 -3.37 -3.36
CA TRP A 39 -11.74 -3.66 -4.58
C TRP A 39 -11.37 -2.40 -5.37
N ARG A 40 -12.27 -1.41 -5.36
CA ARG A 40 -12.11 -0.13 -6.06
C ARG A 40 -12.17 0.98 -5.03
N ALA A 41 -11.25 1.91 -5.14
CA ALA A 41 -11.25 3.14 -4.37
C ALA A 41 -11.51 4.33 -5.30
N ALA A 42 -11.96 5.44 -4.73
CA ALA A 42 -11.96 6.70 -5.46
C ALA A 42 -10.52 7.08 -5.85
N ALA A 43 -10.40 7.74 -7.02
CA ALA A 43 -9.13 8.31 -7.45
C ALA A 43 -8.60 9.27 -6.39
N LEU A 44 -7.28 9.34 -6.25
CA LEU A 44 -6.64 10.37 -5.43
C LEU A 44 -6.90 11.74 -6.08
N THR A 45 -7.27 12.72 -5.26
CA THR A 45 -7.35 14.11 -5.70
C THR A 45 -5.96 14.75 -5.59
N ALA A 46 -5.71 15.80 -6.36
CA ALA A 46 -4.48 16.59 -6.26
C ALA A 46 -4.24 17.08 -4.83
N GLU A 47 -5.30 17.59 -4.18
CA GLU A 47 -5.27 18.02 -2.77
C GLU A 47 -4.79 16.92 -1.83
N VAL A 48 -5.32 15.69 -1.92
CA VAL A 48 -4.89 14.58 -1.07
C VAL A 48 -3.43 14.20 -1.31
N ILE A 49 -2.97 14.27 -2.56
CA ILE A 49 -1.58 13.98 -2.93
C ILE A 49 -0.65 15.04 -2.35
N ASP A 50 -1.00 16.32 -2.52
CA ASP A 50 -0.20 17.45 -2.07
C ASP A 50 -0.13 17.50 -0.54
N ASP A 51 -1.24 17.28 0.15
CA ASP A 51 -1.29 17.22 1.62
C ASP A 51 -0.40 16.09 2.17
N PHE A 52 -0.44 14.91 1.54
CA PHE A 52 0.41 13.79 1.95
C PHE A 52 1.89 14.10 1.76
N LYS A 53 2.27 14.67 0.60
CA LYS A 53 3.66 15.04 0.30
C LYS A 53 4.15 16.15 1.23
N ALA A 54 3.34 17.17 1.47
CA ALA A 54 3.66 18.26 2.39
C ALA A 54 3.84 17.75 3.83
N ALA A 55 3.01 16.82 4.29
CA ALA A 55 3.18 16.19 5.59
C ALA A 55 4.49 15.37 5.66
N CYS A 56 4.79 14.58 4.62
CA CYS A 56 6.04 13.81 4.57
C CYS A 56 7.28 14.73 4.61
N GLU A 57 7.28 15.83 3.85
CA GLU A 57 8.37 16.81 3.86
C GLU A 57 8.51 17.48 5.24
N LYS A 58 7.40 17.94 5.82
CA LYS A 58 7.37 18.59 7.14
C LYS A 58 7.96 17.72 8.25
N TYR A 59 7.72 16.41 8.20
CA TYR A 59 8.19 15.44 9.20
C TYR A 59 9.40 14.62 8.76
N HIS A 60 10.05 15.00 7.65
CA HIS A 60 11.30 14.41 7.16
C HIS A 60 11.22 12.90 6.82
N TYR A 61 10.09 12.48 6.23
CA TYR A 61 9.94 11.14 5.66
C TYR A 61 10.22 11.17 4.15
N GLY A 62 11.36 10.64 3.76
CA GLY A 62 11.67 10.34 2.37
C GLY A 62 11.01 9.03 1.88
N PRO A 63 10.99 8.79 0.56
CA PRO A 63 10.29 7.65 -0.03
C PRO A 63 10.85 6.27 0.36
N GLY A 64 12.12 6.20 0.80
CA GLY A 64 12.73 4.98 1.33
C GLY A 64 12.39 4.67 2.79
N GLN A 65 11.63 5.55 3.46
CA GLN A 65 11.20 5.42 4.86
C GLN A 65 9.72 5.04 4.97
N ILE A 66 9.03 4.88 3.84
CA ILE A 66 7.59 4.64 3.80
C ILE A 66 7.32 3.33 3.08
N LEU A 67 6.71 2.38 3.77
CA LEU A 67 6.42 1.04 3.24
C LEU A 67 4.90 0.82 3.22
N PRO A 68 4.19 1.30 2.18
CA PRO A 68 2.76 1.05 2.06
C PRO A 68 2.48 -0.45 1.92
N HIS A 69 1.33 -0.89 2.44
CA HIS A 69 0.86 -2.26 2.34
C HIS A 69 -0.35 -2.33 1.42
N ASP A 70 -0.41 -3.33 0.56
CA ASP A 70 -1.56 -3.57 -0.31
C ASP A 70 -2.77 -4.17 0.45
N SER A 71 -3.94 -4.18 -0.19
CA SER A 71 -5.12 -4.83 0.37
C SER A 71 -4.95 -6.36 0.52
N TYR A 72 -5.33 -6.89 1.69
CA TYR A 72 -5.41 -8.34 1.94
C TYR A 72 -6.43 -9.09 1.05
N LEU A 73 -7.25 -8.38 0.26
CA LEU A 73 -8.13 -9.00 -0.74
C LEU A 73 -7.36 -9.50 -1.95
N ILE A 74 -6.21 -8.89 -2.26
CA ILE A 74 -5.37 -9.23 -3.40
C ILE A 74 -4.78 -10.62 -3.20
N ASN A 75 -4.91 -11.47 -4.22
CA ASN A 75 -4.27 -12.77 -4.28
C ASN A 75 -3.72 -12.99 -5.69
N LEU A 76 -2.44 -12.68 -5.91
CA LEU A 76 -1.80 -12.86 -7.22
C LEU A 76 -1.55 -14.34 -7.56
N GLY A 77 -1.61 -15.23 -6.56
CA GLY A 77 -1.62 -16.69 -6.74
C GLY A 77 -3.02 -17.29 -6.87
N HIS A 78 -4.07 -16.51 -7.17
CA HIS A 78 -5.44 -17.03 -7.18
C HIS A 78 -5.66 -18.07 -8.31
N PRO A 79 -6.21 -19.26 -8.03
CA PRO A 79 -6.36 -20.32 -9.03
C PRO A 79 -7.50 -20.07 -10.04
N VAL A 80 -8.46 -19.22 -9.70
CA VAL A 80 -9.58 -18.84 -10.58
C VAL A 80 -9.23 -17.57 -11.34
N ALA A 81 -9.30 -17.63 -12.67
CA ALA A 81 -8.87 -16.56 -13.59
C ALA A 81 -9.57 -15.21 -13.31
N GLU A 82 -10.87 -15.19 -13.10
CA GLU A 82 -11.62 -13.94 -12.82
C GLU A 82 -11.11 -13.24 -11.54
N ALA A 83 -10.91 -14.00 -10.46
CA ALA A 83 -10.41 -13.45 -9.20
C ALA A 83 -8.92 -13.10 -9.26
N LEU A 84 -8.14 -13.77 -10.11
CA LEU A 84 -6.77 -13.39 -10.41
C LEU A 84 -6.72 -12.05 -11.15
N GLU A 85 -7.54 -11.89 -12.18
CA GLU A 85 -7.60 -10.64 -12.95
C GLU A 85 -8.02 -9.47 -12.06
N LYS A 86 -9.04 -9.68 -11.23
CA LYS A 86 -9.46 -8.70 -10.23
C LYS A 86 -8.35 -8.31 -9.24
N SER A 87 -7.50 -9.28 -8.87
CA SER A 87 -6.34 -9.03 -8.00
C SER A 87 -5.26 -8.24 -8.73
N ARG A 88 -5.01 -8.53 -10.02
CA ARG A 88 -4.05 -7.80 -10.86
C ARG A 88 -4.48 -6.36 -11.10
N GLU A 89 -5.74 -6.13 -11.44
CA GLU A 89 -6.31 -4.78 -11.58
C GLU A 89 -6.17 -3.98 -10.27
N ALA A 90 -6.52 -4.60 -9.13
CA ALA A 90 -6.43 -3.94 -7.83
C ALA A 90 -4.98 -3.66 -7.39
N PHE A 91 -4.04 -4.55 -7.74
CA PHE A 91 -2.61 -4.39 -7.48
C PHE A 91 -2.00 -3.29 -8.35
N LEU A 92 -2.36 -3.22 -9.63
CA LEU A 92 -1.95 -2.14 -10.52
C LEU A 92 -2.42 -0.77 -9.98
N ASP A 93 -3.65 -0.67 -9.50
CA ASP A 93 -4.16 0.54 -8.83
C ASP A 93 -3.31 0.90 -7.59
N GLU A 94 -2.92 -0.07 -6.74
CA GLU A 94 -2.04 0.19 -5.60
C GLU A 94 -0.66 0.74 -6.04
N VAL A 95 -0.07 0.17 -7.09
CA VAL A 95 1.22 0.64 -7.64
C VAL A 95 1.09 2.07 -8.18
N GLN A 96 0.03 2.36 -8.96
CA GLN A 96 -0.23 3.70 -9.52
C GLN A 96 -0.50 4.73 -8.42
N ARG A 97 -1.15 4.34 -7.31
CA ARG A 97 -1.34 5.22 -6.15
C ARG A 97 -0.02 5.51 -5.45
N CYS A 98 0.84 4.51 -5.30
CA CYS A 98 2.20 4.70 -4.77
C CYS A 98 2.99 5.70 -5.63
N GLU A 99 2.93 5.56 -6.96
CA GLU A 99 3.56 6.48 -7.90
C GLU A 99 3.05 7.93 -7.74
N GLN A 100 1.72 8.12 -7.70
CA GLN A 100 1.11 9.45 -7.51
C GLN A 100 1.55 10.12 -6.19
N LEU A 101 1.64 9.33 -5.12
CA LEU A 101 2.07 9.78 -3.79
C LEU A 101 3.59 9.97 -3.68
N GLY A 102 4.37 9.61 -4.71
CA GLY A 102 5.83 9.69 -4.71
C GLY A 102 6.51 8.60 -3.87
N LEU A 103 5.83 7.47 -3.64
CA LEU A 103 6.35 6.32 -2.91
C LEU A 103 7.12 5.40 -3.85
N THR A 104 8.18 4.76 -3.32
CA THR A 104 9.07 3.89 -4.12
C THR A 104 8.99 2.41 -3.75
N LEU A 105 8.17 2.08 -2.75
CA LEU A 105 7.99 0.73 -2.24
C LEU A 105 6.50 0.40 -2.19
N LEU A 106 6.18 -0.88 -2.32
CA LEU A 106 4.87 -1.46 -2.01
C LEU A 106 5.08 -2.86 -1.43
N ASN A 107 4.66 -3.05 -0.19
CA ASN A 107 4.64 -4.36 0.46
C ASN A 107 3.35 -5.09 0.10
N PHE A 108 3.46 -6.35 -0.31
CA PHE A 108 2.32 -7.20 -0.61
C PHE A 108 2.61 -8.65 -0.27
N HIS A 109 1.54 -9.42 -0.09
CA HIS A 109 1.66 -10.87 0.09
C HIS A 109 1.56 -11.55 -1.29
N PRO A 110 2.43 -12.52 -1.63
CA PRO A 110 2.42 -13.15 -2.96
C PRO A 110 1.06 -13.77 -3.33
N GLY A 111 0.38 -14.39 -2.36
CA GLY A 111 -0.94 -14.97 -2.54
C GLY A 111 -1.09 -16.34 -1.89
N ARG A 112 -2.15 -17.05 -2.27
CA ARG A 112 -2.44 -18.42 -1.84
C ARG A 112 -3.08 -19.24 -2.96
N HIS A 113 -2.52 -20.42 -3.21
CA HIS A 113 -2.97 -21.39 -4.22
C HIS A 113 -4.28 -22.12 -3.88
N ARG A 114 -4.76 -21.98 -2.62
CA ARG A 114 -6.03 -22.53 -2.11
C ARG A 114 -6.17 -24.06 -2.26
N MET A 115 -5.07 -24.81 -2.29
CA MET A 115 -5.06 -26.26 -2.52
C MET A 115 -5.74 -26.68 -3.83
N ARG A 116 -5.80 -25.79 -4.83
CA ARG A 116 -6.45 -26.05 -6.14
C ARG A 116 -5.45 -26.16 -7.30
N ILE A 117 -4.25 -25.66 -7.10
CA ILE A 117 -3.10 -25.76 -8.01
C ILE A 117 -1.86 -26.03 -7.17
N ASP A 118 -0.82 -26.56 -7.81
CA ASP A 118 0.50 -26.70 -7.21
C ASP A 118 1.11 -25.34 -6.83
N GLU A 119 2.00 -25.34 -5.84
CA GLU A 119 2.64 -24.12 -5.33
C GLU A 119 3.44 -23.39 -6.42
N ASP A 120 4.25 -24.12 -7.18
CA ASP A 120 5.04 -23.58 -8.29
C ASP A 120 4.15 -22.93 -9.36
N ALA A 121 2.99 -23.53 -9.64
CA ALA A 121 2.01 -22.99 -10.57
C ALA A 121 1.30 -21.73 -10.03
N GLY A 122 1.27 -21.54 -8.71
CA GLY A 122 0.79 -20.33 -8.07
C GLY A 122 1.81 -19.20 -8.09
N VAL A 123 3.10 -19.52 -7.87
CA VAL A 123 4.21 -18.56 -7.88
C VAL A 123 4.53 -18.03 -9.29
N ALA A 124 4.33 -18.85 -10.33
CA ALA A 124 4.63 -18.48 -11.72
C ALA A 124 3.58 -17.56 -12.41
N ARG A 125 2.54 -17.10 -11.70
CA ARG A 125 1.46 -16.27 -12.26
C ARG A 125 1.74 -14.77 -12.15
#